data_AF-A0A496YY44-F1
#
_entry.id   AF-A0A496YY44-F1
#
_cell.length_a   1.000
_cell.length_b   1.000
_cell.length_c   1.000
_cell.angle_alpha   90.00
_cell.angle_beta   90.00
_cell.angle_gamma   90.00
#
_symmetry.space_group_name_H-M   'P 1'
#
loop_
_entity.id
_entity.type
_entity.pdbx_description
1 polymer ?
#
loop_
_entity_poly.entity_id
_entity_poly.type
_entity_poly.pdbx_seq_one_letter_code
_entity_poly.pdbx_strand_id
1 'polypeptide(L)'
;MENHKNGREQITGKLSEVKVCLRLLGEILDGMGDAEQNRKLLLEYCRTEGLRESSMWEKLALYRQQGPAGLLAGEEQYCLFEYKQQRLRQRILELIGKLPGATLGDFIALLSFRRQFLKRLEYVSELLLYFFLEREKGLWRESEDSTVYTTYLNHKLFREFSLINEIITDSGGIEALQDGYENWLLDQALDEEVAL
;
A
#
# COMPACT_ATOMS: atom_id res chain seq x y z
N MET A 1 12.05 38.99 -17.24
CA MET A 1 10.98 39.18 -16.24
C MET A 1 9.88 38.11 -16.33
N GLU A 2 10.15 36.90 -16.85
CA GLU A 2 9.12 35.85 -17.04
C GLU A 2 9.12 34.73 -15.99
N ASN A 3 10.21 34.53 -15.23
CA ASN A 3 10.29 33.46 -14.23
C ASN A 3 9.43 33.67 -12.97
N HIS A 4 9.02 34.90 -12.66
CA HIS A 4 8.22 35.16 -11.45
C HIS A 4 6.71 34.93 -11.62
N LYS A 5 6.18 34.93 -12.86
CA LYS A 5 4.76 34.63 -13.11
C LYS A 5 4.49 33.13 -13.00
N ASN A 6 5.36 32.32 -13.59
CA ASN A 6 5.23 30.86 -13.61
C ASN A 6 5.30 30.24 -12.20
N GLY A 7 6.17 30.77 -11.33
CA GLY A 7 6.25 30.35 -9.93
C GLY A 7 5.01 30.72 -9.10
N ARG A 8 4.41 31.90 -9.33
CA ARG A 8 3.18 32.31 -8.61
C ARG A 8 1.98 31.49 -9.02
N GLU A 9 1.84 31.19 -10.31
CA GLU A 9 0.76 30.35 -10.84
C GLU A 9 0.87 28.90 -10.33
N GLN A 10 2.09 28.33 -10.30
CA GLN A 10 2.34 27.02 -9.69
C GLN A 10 2.04 27.00 -8.18
N ILE A 11 2.41 28.06 -7.44
CA ILE A 11 2.12 28.15 -6.01
C ILE A 11 0.60 28.25 -5.77
N THR A 12 -0.12 29.03 -6.57
CA THR A 12 -1.59 29.14 -6.46
C THR A 12 -2.30 27.84 -6.81
N GLY A 13 -1.83 27.09 -7.81
CA GLY A 13 -2.36 25.77 -8.17
C GLY A 13 -2.19 24.75 -7.05
N LYS A 14 -0.98 24.63 -6.50
CA LYS A 14 -0.71 23.75 -5.35
C LYS A 14 -1.53 24.11 -4.11
N LEU A 15 -1.70 25.41 -3.84
CA LEU A 15 -2.54 25.88 -2.74
C LEU A 15 -4.03 25.56 -2.92
N SER A 16 -4.54 25.57 -4.15
CA SER A 16 -5.92 25.15 -4.43
C SER A 16 -6.10 23.65 -4.25
N GLU A 17 -5.18 22.82 -4.75
CA GLU A 17 -5.22 21.35 -4.62
C GLU A 17 -5.21 20.94 -3.14
N VAL A 18 -4.33 21.54 -2.33
CA VAL A 18 -4.24 21.28 -0.90
C VAL A 18 -5.52 21.67 -0.16
N LYS A 19 -6.15 22.80 -0.52
CA LYS A 19 -7.43 23.21 0.10
C LYS A 19 -8.56 22.24 -0.22
N VAL A 20 -8.63 21.72 -1.45
CA VAL A 20 -9.64 20.73 -1.83
C VAL A 20 -9.39 19.42 -1.07
N CYS A 21 -8.14 18.97 -1.00
CA CYS A 21 -7.75 17.79 -0.21
C CYS A 21 -8.17 17.93 1.27
N LEU A 22 -7.85 19.06 1.91
CA LEU A 22 -8.18 19.29 3.32
C LEU A 22 -9.69 19.28 3.57
N ARG A 23 -10.48 19.84 2.66
CA ARG A 23 -11.94 19.81 2.75
C ARG A 23 -12.48 18.39 2.71
N LEU A 24 -12.02 17.59 1.75
CA LEU A 24 -12.40 16.19 1.62
C LEU A 24 -12.06 15.39 2.90
N LEU A 25 -10.85 15.57 3.44
CA LEU A 25 -10.42 14.87 4.65
C LEU A 25 -11.31 15.23 5.86
N GLY A 26 -11.65 16.50 6.01
CA GLY A 26 -12.59 16.95 7.03
C GLY A 26 -13.99 16.39 6.83
N GLU A 27 -14.51 16.35 5.60
CA GLU A 27 -15.82 15.75 5.29
C GLU A 27 -15.85 14.25 5.60
N ILE A 28 -14.77 13.52 5.35
CA ILE A 28 -14.67 12.08 5.62
C ILE A 28 -14.55 11.78 7.13
N LEU A 29 -13.76 12.57 7.86
CA LEU A 29 -13.46 12.30 9.28
C LEU A 29 -14.50 12.90 10.24
N ASP A 30 -14.99 14.10 9.93
CA ASP A 30 -15.85 14.89 10.81
C ASP A 30 -17.30 14.99 10.28
N GLY A 31 -17.56 14.50 9.06
CA GLY A 31 -18.89 14.50 8.46
C GLY A 31 -19.80 13.38 8.96
N MET A 32 -21.08 13.49 8.62
CA MET A 32 -22.13 12.51 8.99
C MET A 32 -22.31 11.39 7.96
N GLY A 33 -21.40 11.26 6.99
CA GLY A 33 -21.47 10.27 5.92
C GLY A 33 -21.20 8.86 6.44
N ASP A 34 -21.89 7.86 5.88
CA ASP A 34 -21.58 6.46 6.13
C ASP A 34 -20.26 6.03 5.45
N ALA A 35 -19.71 4.89 5.86
CA ALA A 35 -18.42 4.40 5.37
C ALA A 35 -18.39 4.18 3.84
N GLU A 36 -19.52 3.77 3.25
CA GLU A 36 -19.60 3.51 1.81
C GLU A 36 -19.60 4.81 1.00
N GLN A 37 -20.34 5.81 1.47
CA GLN A 37 -20.38 7.15 0.88
C GLN A 37 -19.02 7.83 0.99
N ASN A 38 -18.39 7.77 2.17
CA ASN A 38 -17.06 8.34 2.39
C ASN A 38 -16.01 7.69 1.48
N ARG A 39 -16.07 6.37 1.29
CA ARG A 39 -15.21 5.67 0.34
C ARG A 39 -15.45 6.08 -1.11
N LYS A 40 -16.72 6.23 -1.53
CA LYS A 40 -17.06 6.72 -2.89
C LYS A 40 -16.47 8.10 -3.17
N LEU A 41 -16.62 9.03 -2.23
CA LEU A 41 -16.04 10.38 -2.32
C LEU A 41 -14.51 10.33 -2.42
N LEU A 42 -13.86 9.52 -1.58
CA LEU A 42 -12.41 9.35 -1.61
C LEU A 42 -11.92 8.77 -2.95
N LEU A 43 -12.62 7.77 -3.49
CA LEU A 43 -12.27 7.14 -4.77
C LEU A 43 -12.45 8.09 -5.95
N GLU A 44 -13.51 8.92 -5.94
CA GLU A 44 -13.73 9.94 -6.96
C GLU A 44 -12.62 10.98 -6.97
N TYR A 45 -12.21 11.44 -5.78
CA TYR A 45 -11.07 12.34 -5.64
C TYR A 45 -9.76 11.69 -6.12
N CYS A 46 -9.49 10.44 -5.72
CA CYS A 46 -8.29 9.71 -6.16
C CYS A 46 -8.22 9.61 -7.68
N ARG A 47 -9.36 9.32 -8.35
CA ARG A 47 -9.42 9.23 -9.81
C ARG A 47 -9.12 10.57 -10.47
N THR A 48 -9.68 11.65 -9.93
CA THR A 48 -9.53 13.01 -10.47
C THR A 48 -8.07 13.48 -10.36
N GLU A 49 -7.42 13.19 -9.24
CA GLU A 49 -6.06 13.63 -8.93
C GLU A 49 -4.97 12.61 -9.33
N GLY A 50 -5.35 11.45 -9.88
CA GLY A 50 -4.40 10.38 -10.23
C GLY A 50 -3.67 9.77 -9.02
N LEU A 51 -4.30 9.80 -7.84
CA LEU A 51 -3.75 9.31 -6.58
C LEU A 51 -4.17 7.87 -6.30
N ARG A 52 -3.37 7.18 -5.48
CA ARG A 52 -3.76 5.88 -4.91
C ARG A 52 -4.59 6.09 -3.65
N GLU A 53 -5.59 5.24 -3.46
CA GLU A 53 -6.44 5.23 -2.25
C GLU A 53 -5.59 5.08 -0.97
N SER A 54 -4.57 4.22 -0.97
CA SER A 54 -3.65 4.04 0.15
C SER A 54 -2.89 5.31 0.55
N SER A 55 -2.51 6.15 -0.41
CA SER A 55 -1.90 7.46 -0.12
C SER A 55 -2.88 8.43 0.55
N MET A 56 -4.19 8.24 0.36
CA MET A 56 -5.20 9.04 1.06
C MET A 56 -5.43 8.55 2.48
N TRP A 57 -5.26 7.26 2.78
CA TRP A 57 -5.34 6.73 4.15
C TRP A 57 -4.24 7.32 5.05
N GLU A 58 -3.02 7.44 4.53
CA GLU A 58 -1.91 8.11 5.23
C GLU A 58 -2.27 9.58 5.53
N LYS A 59 -2.80 10.31 4.53
CA LYS A 59 -3.25 11.69 4.71
C LYS A 59 -4.39 11.81 5.72
N LEU A 60 -5.34 10.88 5.74
CA LEU A 60 -6.41 10.82 6.74
C LEU A 60 -5.85 10.60 8.15
N ALA A 61 -4.92 9.66 8.32
CA ALA A 61 -4.27 9.40 9.61
C ALA A 61 -3.48 10.63 10.10
N LEU A 62 -2.71 11.26 9.23
CA LEU A 62 -1.95 12.48 9.53
C LEU A 62 -2.89 13.65 9.88
N TYR A 63 -3.96 13.85 9.11
CA TYR A 63 -4.97 14.86 9.41
C TYR A 63 -5.60 14.62 10.77
N ARG A 64 -5.94 13.37 11.10
CA ARG A 64 -6.52 13.01 12.40
C ARG A 64 -5.55 13.27 13.55
N GLN A 65 -4.27 12.98 13.36
CA GLN A 65 -3.24 13.12 14.40
C GLN A 65 -2.80 14.58 14.61
N GLN A 66 -2.59 15.34 13.54
CA GLN A 66 -1.88 16.62 13.57
C GLN A 66 -2.73 17.79 13.01
N GLY A 67 -3.94 17.50 12.55
CA GLY A 67 -4.80 18.46 11.88
C GLY A 67 -4.26 18.91 10.52
N PRO A 68 -4.85 19.97 9.94
CA PRO A 68 -4.45 20.52 8.65
C PRO A 68 -2.98 20.97 8.58
N ALA A 69 -2.40 21.37 9.72
CA ALA A 69 -1.04 21.87 9.79
C ALA A 69 0.02 20.78 9.52
N GLY A 70 -0.23 19.53 9.96
CA GLY A 70 0.69 18.41 9.74
C GLY A 70 0.83 18.03 8.26
N LEU A 71 -0.28 18.10 7.50
CA LEU A 71 -0.28 17.85 6.06
C LEU A 71 0.52 18.89 5.25
N LEU A 72 0.57 20.13 5.74
CA LEU A 72 1.31 21.23 5.11
C LEU A 72 2.81 21.17 5.41
N ALA A 73 3.20 20.53 6.51
CA ALA A 73 4.59 20.43 6.94
C ALA A 73 5.41 19.41 6.12
N GLY A 74 4.73 18.54 5.36
CA GLY A 74 5.26 17.72 4.26
C GLY A 74 6.66 17.13 4.48
N GLU A 75 6.75 15.93 5.06
CA GLU A 75 7.95 15.13 4.85
C GLU A 75 7.94 14.58 3.42
N GLU A 76 8.85 15.07 2.57
CA GLU A 76 9.16 14.38 1.32
C GLU A 76 9.75 13.01 1.67
N GLN A 77 8.95 11.96 1.53
CA GLN A 77 9.43 10.59 1.65
C GLN A 77 10.38 10.29 0.48
N TYR A 78 11.66 10.55 0.70
CA TYR A 78 12.71 10.24 -0.26
C TYR A 78 12.90 8.72 -0.35
N CYS A 79 12.45 8.11 -1.44
CA CYS A 79 12.65 6.68 -1.67
C CYS A 79 14.07 6.44 -2.23
N LEU A 80 15.02 6.08 -1.37
CA LEU A 80 16.41 5.73 -1.73
C LEU A 80 16.53 4.67 -2.85
N PHE A 81 15.46 3.92 -3.11
CA PHE A 81 15.43 2.85 -4.09
C PHE A 81 15.18 3.32 -5.52
N GLU A 82 14.64 4.52 -5.76
CA GLU A 82 14.23 4.95 -7.10
C GLU A 82 15.39 4.95 -8.10
N TYR A 83 16.53 5.53 -7.72
CA TYR A 83 17.73 5.57 -8.56
C TYR A 83 18.29 4.16 -8.83
N LYS A 84 18.37 3.31 -7.80
CA LYS A 84 18.86 1.93 -7.94
C LYS A 84 17.92 1.09 -8.81
N GLN A 85 16.60 1.30 -8.69
CA GLN A 85 15.60 0.61 -9.50
C GLN A 85 15.72 0.95 -10.98
N GLN A 86 15.96 2.21 -11.34
CA GLN A 86 16.14 2.60 -12.74
C GLN A 86 17.33 1.87 -13.38
N ARG A 87 18.47 1.83 -12.68
CA ARG A 87 19.66 1.11 -13.15
C ARG A 87 19.41 -0.39 -13.30
N LEU A 88 18.69 -1.01 -12.36
CA LEU A 88 18.31 -2.43 -12.45
C LEU A 88 17.41 -2.70 -13.67
N ARG A 89 16.41 -1.84 -13.93
CA ARG A 89 15.51 -1.98 -15.09
C ARG A 89 16.27 -1.90 -16.41
N GLN A 90 17.19 -0.95 -16.54
CA GLN A 90 18.06 -0.86 -17.72
C GLN A 90 18.86 -2.15 -17.92
N ARG A 91 19.44 -2.69 -16.84
CA ARG A 91 20.23 -3.92 -16.91
C ARG A 91 19.39 -5.15 -17.29
N ILE A 92 18.14 -5.24 -16.82
CA ILE A 92 17.21 -6.32 -17.21
C ILE A 92 16.96 -6.31 -18.72
N LEU A 93 16.76 -5.12 -19.32
CA LEU A 93 16.56 -4.98 -20.78
C LEU A 93 17.78 -5.45 -21.58
N GLU A 94 18.99 -5.18 -21.09
CA GLU A 94 20.22 -5.65 -21.74
C GLU A 94 20.41 -7.18 -21.65
N LEU A 95 19.90 -7.79 -20.57
CA LEU A 95 20.14 -9.21 -20.27
C LEU A 95 19.05 -10.12 -20.85
N ILE A 96 17.80 -9.67 -20.95
CA ILE A 96 16.70 -10.49 -21.47
C ILE A 96 16.97 -10.97 -22.90
N GLY A 97 17.57 -10.12 -23.75
CA GLY A 97 17.93 -10.48 -25.12
C GLY A 97 19.06 -11.52 -25.23
N LYS A 98 19.72 -11.85 -24.12
CA LYS A 98 20.79 -12.86 -24.05
C LYS A 98 20.29 -14.20 -23.49
N LEU A 99 19.03 -14.28 -23.06
CA LEU A 99 18.46 -15.50 -22.52
C LEU A 99 18.22 -16.53 -23.64
N PRO A 100 18.55 -17.81 -23.42
CA PRO A 100 18.13 -18.88 -24.32
C PRO A 100 16.60 -18.90 -24.46
N GLY A 101 16.09 -19.18 -25.66
CA GLY A 101 14.64 -19.23 -25.89
C GLY A 101 13.91 -20.21 -24.95
N ALA A 102 14.55 -21.33 -24.60
CA ALA A 102 14.01 -22.33 -23.69
C ALA A 102 13.76 -21.80 -22.26
N THR A 103 14.51 -20.78 -21.80
CA THR A 103 14.36 -20.21 -20.45
C THR A 103 13.41 -19.02 -20.41
N LEU A 104 12.87 -18.59 -21.56
CA LEU A 104 11.92 -17.47 -21.60
C LEU A 104 10.60 -17.83 -20.90
N GLY A 105 10.21 -19.11 -20.91
CA GLY A 105 9.05 -19.61 -20.16
C GLY A 105 9.19 -19.35 -18.66
N ASP A 106 10.31 -19.77 -18.06
CA ASP A 106 10.60 -19.54 -16.64
C ASP A 106 10.68 -18.06 -16.28
N PHE A 107 11.24 -17.23 -17.18
CA PHE A 107 11.28 -15.79 -16.98
C PHE A 107 9.88 -15.15 -16.98
N ILE A 108 8.99 -15.59 -17.87
CA ILE A 108 7.59 -15.15 -17.88
C ILE A 108 6.87 -15.59 -16.61
N ALA A 109 7.07 -16.85 -16.17
CA ALA A 109 6.51 -17.36 -14.94
C ALA A 109 6.98 -16.53 -13.73
N LEU A 110 8.26 -16.19 -13.64
CA LEU A 110 8.81 -15.34 -12.59
C LEU A 110 8.19 -13.93 -12.59
N LEU A 111 7.98 -13.33 -13.76
CA LEU A 111 7.32 -12.03 -13.88
C LEU A 111 5.85 -12.08 -13.46
N SER A 112 5.15 -13.16 -13.80
CA SER A 112 3.77 -13.41 -13.36
C SER A 112 3.72 -13.56 -11.84
N PHE A 113 4.58 -14.42 -11.29
CA PHE A 113 4.72 -14.63 -9.86
C PHE A 113 4.96 -13.31 -9.12
N ARG A 114 5.93 -12.50 -9.57
CA ARG A 114 6.21 -11.17 -8.97
C ARG A 114 4.96 -10.29 -8.94
N ARG A 115 4.18 -10.26 -10.01
CA ARG A 115 2.97 -9.43 -10.09
C ARG A 115 1.92 -9.90 -9.09
N GLN A 116 1.69 -11.19 -9.01
CA GLN A 116 0.72 -11.77 -8.08
C GLN A 116 1.20 -11.64 -6.63
N PHE A 117 2.48 -11.87 -6.37
CA PHE A 117 3.10 -11.68 -5.08
C PHE A 117 2.89 -10.26 -4.55
N LEU A 118 3.10 -9.24 -5.38
CA LEU A 118 2.84 -7.85 -4.97
C LEU A 118 1.37 -7.59 -4.63
N LYS A 119 0.43 -8.14 -5.42
CA LYS A 119 -1.01 -8.03 -5.11
C LYS A 119 -1.37 -8.73 -3.81
N ARG A 120 -0.77 -9.88 -3.54
CA ARG A 120 -0.98 -10.64 -2.30
C ARG A 120 -0.44 -9.89 -1.09
N LEU A 121 0.76 -9.33 -1.21
CA LEU A 121 1.35 -8.49 -0.16
C LEU A 121 0.49 -7.24 0.10
N GLU A 122 -0.06 -6.63 -0.96
CA GLU A 122 -0.99 -5.51 -0.85
C GLU A 122 -2.26 -5.91 -0.09
N TYR A 123 -2.90 -7.01 -0.48
CA TYR A 123 -4.06 -7.56 0.23
C TYR A 123 -3.78 -7.85 1.71
N VAL A 124 -2.68 -8.55 2.02
CA VAL A 124 -2.28 -8.84 3.40
C VAL A 124 -2.05 -7.55 4.18
N SER A 125 -1.41 -6.56 3.57
CA SER A 125 -1.19 -5.26 4.21
C SER A 125 -2.52 -4.55 4.51
N GLU A 126 -3.46 -4.54 3.58
CA GLU A 126 -4.81 -3.99 3.79
C GLU A 126 -5.58 -4.73 4.87
N LEU A 127 -5.49 -6.06 4.89
CA LEU A 127 -6.13 -6.90 5.89
C LEU A 127 -5.55 -6.67 7.29
N LEU A 128 -4.23 -6.51 7.41
CA LEU A 128 -3.57 -6.13 8.67
C LEU A 128 -4.02 -4.75 9.15
N LEU A 129 -4.15 -3.78 8.24
CA LEU A 129 -4.69 -2.45 8.55
C LEU A 129 -6.14 -2.54 9.01
N TYR A 130 -6.97 -3.35 8.34
CA TYR A 130 -8.35 -3.58 8.72
C TYR A 130 -8.47 -4.15 10.12
N PHE A 131 -7.77 -5.25 10.44
CA PHE A 131 -7.81 -5.84 11.78
C PHE A 131 -7.24 -4.94 12.86
N PHE A 132 -6.19 -4.18 12.54
CA PHE A 132 -5.69 -3.16 13.44
C PHE A 132 -6.79 -2.14 13.76
N LEU A 133 -7.46 -1.59 12.74
CA LEU A 133 -8.54 -0.62 12.93
C LEU A 133 -9.78 -1.20 13.61
N GLU A 134 -10.17 -2.45 13.33
CA GLU A 134 -11.28 -3.12 14.00
C GLU A 134 -10.99 -3.34 15.49
N ARG A 135 -9.78 -3.78 15.82
CA ARG A 135 -9.35 -3.94 17.22
C ARG A 135 -9.44 -2.61 17.98
N GLU A 136 -9.05 -1.51 17.34
CA GLU A 136 -9.08 -0.17 17.94
C GLU A 136 -10.48 0.48 17.94
N LYS A 137 -11.42 0.08 17.07
CA LYS A 137 -12.78 0.65 16.98
C LYS A 137 -13.69 0.38 18.20
N GLY A 138 -13.18 -0.27 19.26
CA GLY A 138 -13.81 -0.25 20.58
C GLY A 138 -14.36 -1.57 21.12
N LEU A 139 -13.92 -2.73 20.62
CA LEU A 139 -14.21 -4.02 21.29
C LEU A 139 -13.14 -4.39 22.34
N TRP A 140 -11.94 -3.84 22.25
CA TRP A 140 -10.89 -3.99 23.27
C TRP A 140 -10.21 -2.64 23.50
N ARG A 141 -9.98 -2.30 24.78
CA ARG A 141 -9.53 -0.99 25.27
C ARG A 141 -8.31 -0.46 24.48
N GLU A 142 -8.31 0.84 24.17
CA GLU A 142 -7.10 1.59 23.82
C GLU A 142 -5.98 1.20 24.79
N SER A 143 -4.89 0.64 24.27
CA SER A 143 -3.72 0.33 25.09
C SER A 143 -2.85 1.59 25.18
N GLU A 144 -2.54 2.04 26.38
CA GLU A 144 -1.53 3.10 26.57
C GLU A 144 -0.13 2.62 26.12
N ASP A 145 0.10 1.31 26.04
CA ASP A 145 1.35 0.73 25.55
C ASP A 145 1.33 0.54 24.02
N SER A 146 2.02 1.46 23.34
CA SER A 146 2.20 1.43 21.88
C SER A 146 2.99 0.22 21.35
N THR A 147 3.74 -0.49 22.20
CA THR A 147 4.60 -1.61 21.77
C THR A 147 3.80 -2.87 21.43
N VAL A 148 2.59 -3.01 21.98
CA VAL A 148 1.65 -4.09 21.66
C VAL A 148 1.30 -4.07 20.17
N TYR A 149 1.17 -2.88 19.59
CA TYR A 149 0.82 -2.68 18.18
C TYR A 149 1.98 -3.04 17.24
N THR A 150 3.17 -2.54 17.55
CA THR A 150 4.38 -2.88 16.79
C THR A 150 4.66 -4.38 16.82
N THR A 151 4.43 -5.03 17.98
CA THR A 151 4.63 -6.47 18.14
C THR A 151 3.63 -7.29 17.33
N TYR A 152 2.34 -6.89 17.32
CA TYR A 152 1.31 -7.53 16.51
C TYR A 152 1.63 -7.47 15.01
N LEU A 153 1.96 -6.27 14.50
CA LEU A 153 2.30 -6.06 13.10
C LEU A 153 3.55 -6.87 12.70
N ASN A 154 4.61 -6.81 13.52
CA ASN A 154 5.84 -7.56 13.27
C ASN A 154 5.61 -9.07 13.24
N HIS A 155 4.83 -9.61 14.18
CA HIS A 155 4.55 -11.05 14.25
C HIS A 155 3.77 -11.52 13.01
N LYS A 156 2.74 -10.78 12.59
CA LYS A 156 1.96 -11.11 11.40
C LYS A 156 2.81 -11.04 10.12
N LEU A 157 3.60 -9.98 9.94
CA LEU A 157 4.52 -9.87 8.80
C LEU A 157 5.58 -10.99 8.79
N PHE A 158 6.14 -11.34 9.94
CA PHE A 158 7.15 -12.39 10.02
C PHE A 158 6.59 -13.77 9.64
N ARG A 159 5.37 -14.08 10.07
CA ARG A 159 4.68 -15.33 9.71
C ARG A 159 4.53 -15.49 8.20
N GLU A 160 4.15 -14.42 7.50
CA GLU A 160 4.06 -14.39 6.03
C GLU A 160 5.41 -14.71 5.38
N PHE A 161 6.48 -14.04 5.81
CA PHE A 161 7.82 -14.29 5.26
C PHE A 161 8.34 -15.70 5.55
N SER A 162 8.08 -16.23 6.74
CA SER A 162 8.45 -17.61 7.09
C SER A 162 7.74 -18.64 6.21
N LEU A 163 6.46 -18.44 5.92
CA LEU A 163 5.67 -19.35 5.10
C LEU A 163 6.02 -19.26 3.62
N ILE A 164 6.29 -18.05 3.09
CA ILE A 164 6.86 -17.89 1.75
C ILE A 164 8.17 -18.67 1.64
N ASN A 165 9.03 -18.59 2.65
CA ASN A 165 10.29 -19.32 2.67
C ASN A 165 10.08 -20.85 2.74
N GLU A 166 9.09 -21.33 3.48
CA GLU A 166 8.69 -22.74 3.54
C GLU A 166 8.19 -23.26 2.19
N ILE A 167 7.28 -22.53 1.53
CA ILE A 167 6.78 -22.85 0.20
C ILE A 167 7.92 -22.84 -0.85
N ILE A 168 8.86 -21.88 -0.77
CA ILE A 168 10.04 -21.85 -1.64
C ILE A 168 10.90 -23.10 -1.44
N THR A 169 11.06 -23.56 -0.20
CA THR A 169 11.93 -24.68 0.14
C THR A 169 11.35 -26.02 -0.34
N ASP A 170 10.01 -26.15 -0.37
CA ASP A 170 9.32 -27.39 -0.74
C ASP A 170 8.77 -27.43 -2.18
N SER A 171 8.85 -26.33 -2.93
CA SER A 171 8.29 -26.26 -4.29
C SER A 171 9.27 -26.73 -5.39
N GLY A 172 8.80 -27.61 -6.28
CA GLY A 172 9.54 -28.10 -7.44
C GLY A 172 9.63 -27.12 -8.63
N GLY A 173 9.10 -25.89 -8.48
CA GLY A 173 9.03 -24.87 -9.53
C GLY A 173 8.14 -23.67 -9.16
N ILE A 174 8.23 -22.58 -9.95
CA ILE A 174 7.52 -21.30 -9.69
C ILE A 174 5.99 -21.46 -9.70
N GLU A 175 5.45 -22.36 -10.52
CA GLU A 175 4.00 -22.61 -10.60
C GLU A 175 3.47 -23.28 -9.32
N ALA A 176 4.15 -24.31 -8.81
CA ALA A 176 3.78 -24.98 -7.56
C ALA A 176 3.81 -24.01 -6.36
N LEU A 177 4.77 -23.08 -6.37
CA LEU A 177 4.84 -22.02 -5.37
C LEU A 177 3.68 -21.03 -5.48
N GLN A 178 3.23 -20.73 -6.70
CA GLN A 178 2.10 -19.83 -6.93
C GLN A 178 0.81 -20.40 -6.33
N ASP A 179 0.53 -21.67 -6.62
CA ASP A 179 -0.67 -22.37 -6.16
C ASP A 179 -0.65 -22.59 -4.65
N GLY A 180 0.50 -22.98 -4.09
CA GLY A 180 0.65 -23.17 -2.64
C GLY A 180 0.36 -21.89 -1.85
N TYR A 181 0.86 -20.74 -2.32
CA TYR A 181 0.62 -19.47 -1.63
C TYR A 181 -0.81 -18.94 -1.83
N GLU A 182 -1.44 -19.20 -2.99
CA GLU A 182 -2.84 -18.82 -3.22
C GLU A 182 -3.82 -19.61 -2.35
N ASN A 183 -3.63 -20.93 -2.25
CA ASN A 183 -4.45 -21.78 -1.38
C ASN A 183 -4.33 -21.37 0.09
N TRP A 184 -3.12 -21.08 0.56
CA TRP A 184 -2.93 -20.61 1.93
C TRP A 184 -3.64 -19.28 2.22
N LEU A 185 -3.61 -18.33 1.28
CA LEU A 185 -4.33 -17.06 1.45
C LEU A 185 -5.85 -17.26 1.51
N LEU A 186 -6.37 -18.18 0.70
CA LEU A 186 -7.78 -18.57 0.76
C LEU A 186 -8.11 -19.20 2.12
N ASP A 187 -7.26 -20.09 2.62
CA ASP A 187 -7.44 -20.72 3.93
C ASP A 187 -7.41 -19.68 5.06
N GLN A 188 -6.48 -18.71 5.04
CA GLN A 188 -6.46 -17.63 6.04
C GLN A 188 -7.67 -16.71 5.94
N ALA A 189 -8.11 -16.36 4.73
CA ALA A 189 -9.32 -15.55 4.55
C ALA A 189 -10.56 -16.25 5.12
N LEU A 190 -10.66 -17.58 4.94
CA LEU A 190 -11.75 -18.40 5.46
C LEU A 190 -11.66 -18.59 6.99
N ASP A 191 -10.46 -18.85 7.54
CA ASP A 191 -10.26 -19.00 8.99
C ASP A 191 -10.55 -17.68 9.74
N GLU A 192 -10.23 -16.55 9.13
CA GLU A 192 -10.47 -15.22 9.72
C GLU A 192 -11.93 -14.75 9.55
N GLU A 193 -12.67 -15.22 8.52
CA GLU A 193 -14.13 -15.06 8.42
C GLU A 193 -14.90 -15.88 9.47
N VAL A 194 -14.38 -17.04 9.88
CA VAL A 194 -15.01 -17.93 10.89
C VAL A 194 -14.72 -17.48 12.33
N ALA A 195 -13.71 -16.64 12.53
CA ALA A 195 -13.35 -16.07 13.83
C ALA A 195 -14.12 -14.77 14.19
N LEU A 196 -14.98 -14.28 13.28
CA LEU A 196 -15.98 -13.21 13.49
C LEU A 196 -17.28 -13.78 14.09
#